data_AF-A0A9E5C196-F1
#
_entry.id   AF-A0A9E5C196-F1
#
_cell.length_a   1.000
_cell.length_b   1.000
_cell.length_c   1.000
_cell.angle_alpha   90.00
_cell.angle_beta   90.00
_cell.angle_gamma   90.00
#
_symmetry.space_group_name_H-M   'P 1'
#
loop_
_entity.id
_entity.type
_entity.pdbx_description
1 polymer ?
#
loop_
_entity_poly.entity_id
_entity_poly.type
_entity_poly.pdbx_seq_one_letter_code
_entity_poly.pdbx_strand_id
1 'polypeptide(L)'
;MLTRSPGHQSLDLEVMSDLVRQVCHLRSQSAEMLLVTSGAIAAGREALGHGQDAVDRDITSRQVLAAVGQNRLMHIYQELFSAHGYQVAQVLLTINDLSDRQSYLNVRNTLQGLLELGVVPILNENDVVAVDEIGEVFGDNDR
;
A
#
# COMPACT_ATOMS: atom_id res chain seq x y z
N MET A 1 -8.21 0.12 8.01
CA MET A 1 -8.12 -1.33 7.72
C MET A 1 -8.88 -1.62 6.43
N LEU A 2 -8.24 -2.20 5.40
CA LEU A 2 -8.87 -2.48 4.09
C LEU A 2 -9.59 -3.85 4.02
N THR A 3 -9.74 -4.53 5.15
CA THR A 3 -10.39 -5.82 5.25
C THR A 3 -11.61 -5.70 6.16
N ARG A 4 -12.67 -6.47 5.88
CA ARG A 4 -13.97 -6.40 6.60
C ARG A 4 -13.90 -6.64 8.10
N SER A 5 -12.89 -7.37 8.56
CA SER A 5 -12.69 -7.75 9.97
C SER A 5 -11.25 -8.27 10.18
N PRO A 6 -10.72 -8.27 11.42
CA PRO A 6 -9.51 -9.01 11.74
C PRO A 6 -9.70 -10.49 11.37
N GLY A 7 -9.04 -10.95 10.31
CA GLY A 7 -9.16 -12.32 9.79
C GLY A 7 -9.85 -12.47 8.42
N HIS A 8 -10.42 -11.39 7.84
CA HIS A 8 -10.82 -11.43 6.43
C HIS A 8 -9.57 -11.36 5.54
N GLN A 9 -9.41 -12.38 4.69
CA GLN A 9 -8.19 -12.63 3.90
C GLN A 9 -8.25 -12.04 2.49
N SER A 10 -9.27 -11.25 2.19
CA SER A 10 -9.47 -10.59 0.90
C SER A 10 -9.61 -9.09 1.08
N LEU A 11 -9.25 -8.34 0.04
CA LEU A 11 -9.46 -6.90 0.02
C LEU A 11 -10.96 -6.59 0.03
N ASP A 12 -11.36 -5.59 0.82
CA ASP A 12 -12.71 -5.06 0.76
C ASP A 12 -12.81 -3.91 -0.24
N LEU A 13 -13.28 -4.25 -1.44
CA LEU A 13 -13.47 -3.30 -2.53
C LEU A 13 -14.45 -2.18 -2.19
N GLU A 14 -15.43 -2.43 -1.31
CA GLU A 14 -16.40 -1.41 -0.89
C GLU A 14 -15.72 -0.35 -0.03
N VAL A 15 -14.95 -0.78 0.96
CA VAL A 15 -14.13 0.11 1.81
C VAL A 15 -13.11 0.88 0.97
N MET A 16 -12.41 0.21 0.04
CA MET A 16 -11.47 0.86 -0.86
C MET A 16 -12.16 1.90 -1.75
N SER A 17 -13.31 1.57 -2.33
CA SER A 17 -14.08 2.50 -3.17
C SER A 17 -14.55 3.71 -2.37
N ASP A 18 -15.06 3.50 -1.15
CA ASP A 18 -15.50 4.56 -0.26
C ASP A 18 -14.37 5.51 0.13
N LEU A 19 -13.19 4.96 0.40
CA LEU A 19 -11.99 5.73 0.69
C LEU A 19 -11.54 6.54 -0.53
N VAL A 20 -11.44 5.91 -1.70
CA VAL A 20 -11.05 6.59 -2.95
C VAL A 20 -12.02 7.73 -3.26
N ARG A 21 -13.33 7.52 -3.08
CA ARG A 21 -14.34 8.57 -3.28
C ARG A 21 -14.11 9.78 -2.39
N GLN A 22 -13.79 9.56 -1.11
CA GLN A 22 -13.49 10.63 -0.15
C GLN A 22 -12.20 11.37 -0.53
N VAL A 23 -11.15 10.64 -0.91
CA VAL A 23 -9.89 11.24 -1.39
C VAL A 23 -10.13 12.08 -2.64
N CYS A 24 -10.87 11.55 -3.61
CA CYS A 24 -11.22 12.26 -4.84
C CYS A 24 -12.06 13.51 -4.57
N HIS A 25 -12.97 13.45 -3.60
CA HIS A 25 -13.73 14.62 -3.16
C HIS A 25 -12.82 15.74 -2.63
N LEU A 26 -11.87 15.41 -1.75
CA LEU A 26 -10.90 16.38 -1.23
C LEU A 26 -9.96 16.90 -2.33
N ARG A 27 -9.51 16.03 -3.24
CA ARG A 27 -8.72 16.42 -4.42
C ARG A 27 -9.47 17.41 -5.31
N SER A 28 -10.79 17.25 -5.48
CA SER A 28 -11.62 18.18 -6.26
C SER A 28 -11.71 19.58 -5.65
N GLN A 29 -11.38 19.71 -4.37
CA GLN A 29 -11.27 20.96 -3.63
C GLN A 29 -9.83 21.48 -3.56
N SER A 30 -8.95 20.98 -4.44
CA SER A 30 -7.53 21.36 -4.53
C SER A 30 -6.66 20.96 -3.33
N ALA A 31 -7.12 20.05 -2.47
CA ALA A 31 -6.27 19.49 -1.43
C ALA A 31 -5.18 18.59 -2.04
N GLU A 32 -3.97 18.62 -1.49
CA GLU A 32 -2.94 17.61 -1.76
C GLU A 32 -3.23 16.36 -0.94
N MET A 33 -3.29 15.20 -1.60
CA MET A 33 -3.61 13.94 -0.96
C MET A 33 -2.57 12.89 -1.33
N LEU A 34 -2.13 12.16 -0.32
CA LEU A 34 -1.44 10.89 -0.45
C LEU A 34 -2.20 9.85 0.37
N LEU A 35 -2.03 8.58 0.02
CA LEU A 35 -2.62 7.48 0.75
C LEU A 35 -1.51 6.57 1.26
N VAL A 36 -1.53 6.25 2.56
CA VAL A 36 -0.72 5.17 3.13
C VAL A 36 -1.63 3.97 3.34
N THR A 37 -1.23 2.80 2.86
CA THR A 37 -2.12 1.64 2.75
C THR A 37 -1.41 0.34 3.07
N SER A 38 -2.15 -0.64 3.62
CA SER A 38 -1.70 -2.01 3.88
C SER A 38 -2.55 -2.99 3.07
N GLY A 39 -2.28 -4.30 3.19
CA GLY A 39 -3.15 -5.33 2.63
C GLY A 39 -2.58 -6.07 1.42
N ALA A 40 -1.33 -5.80 1.03
CA ALA A 40 -0.63 -6.55 -0.01
C ALA A 40 -0.60 -8.06 0.32
N ILE A 41 -0.22 -8.46 1.53
CA ILE A 41 -0.20 -9.88 1.92
C ILE A 41 -1.60 -10.52 1.79
N ALA A 42 -2.66 -9.85 2.25
CA ALA A 42 -4.03 -10.35 2.14
C ALA A 42 -4.44 -10.52 0.67
N ALA A 43 -4.19 -9.52 -0.17
CA ALA A 43 -4.43 -9.59 -1.61
C ALA A 43 -3.68 -10.75 -2.29
N GLY A 44 -2.46 -11.03 -1.83
CA GLY A 44 -1.63 -12.13 -2.31
C GLY A 44 -2.19 -13.50 -1.95
N ARG A 45 -2.69 -13.67 -0.72
CA ARG A 45 -3.35 -14.91 -0.29
C ARG A 45 -4.56 -15.23 -1.15
N GLU A 46 -5.40 -14.22 -1.34
CA GLU A 46 -6.60 -14.34 -2.17
C GLU A 46 -6.23 -14.71 -3.61
N ALA A 47 -5.18 -14.09 -4.17
CA ALA A 47 -4.75 -14.33 -5.54
C ALA A 47 -4.19 -15.75 -5.76
N LEU A 48 -3.46 -16.29 -4.78
CA LEU A 48 -2.83 -17.62 -4.89
C LEU A 48 -3.73 -18.77 -4.41
N GLY A 49 -4.92 -18.48 -3.88
CA GLY A 49 -5.89 -19.50 -3.46
C GLY A 49 -5.39 -20.38 -2.31
N HIS A 50 -4.41 -19.92 -1.55
CA HIS A 50 -3.87 -20.68 -0.42
C HIS A 50 -4.87 -20.67 0.75
N GLY A 51 -5.34 -21.85 1.15
CA GLY A 51 -6.07 -22.03 2.41
C GLY A 51 -5.20 -21.68 3.63
N GLN A 52 -5.87 -21.47 4.77
CA GLN A 52 -5.34 -20.96 6.05
C GLN A 52 -4.00 -21.57 6.54
N ASP A 53 -3.59 -22.74 6.04
CA ASP A 53 -2.53 -23.56 6.65
C ASP A 53 -1.18 -23.57 5.90
N ALA A 54 -1.10 -23.03 4.68
CA ALA A 54 0.01 -23.35 3.77
C ALA A 54 1.17 -22.33 3.68
N VAL A 55 1.05 -21.10 4.21
CA VAL A 55 1.99 -20.01 3.81
C VAL A 55 2.48 -19.13 4.98
N ASP A 56 2.14 -19.43 6.23
CA ASP A 56 2.31 -18.47 7.34
C ASP A 56 3.41 -18.80 8.34
N ARG A 57 4.45 -19.50 7.90
CA ARG A 57 5.50 -19.95 8.84
C ARG A 57 6.88 -19.35 8.60
N ASP A 58 7.16 -18.82 7.41
CA ASP A 58 8.46 -18.20 7.14
C ASP A 58 8.34 -16.82 6.47
N ILE A 59 9.42 -16.05 6.62
CA ILE A 59 9.56 -14.68 6.06
C ILE A 59 9.40 -14.72 4.54
N THR A 60 10.01 -15.70 3.89
CA THR A 60 9.99 -15.86 2.43
C THR A 60 8.57 -15.99 1.89
N SER A 61 7.72 -16.74 2.57
CA SER A 61 6.32 -16.91 2.20
C SER A 61 5.54 -15.60 2.31
N ARG A 62 5.76 -14.81 3.37
CA ARG A 62 5.18 -13.45 3.49
C ARG A 62 5.63 -12.53 2.36
N GLN A 63 6.92 -12.55 2.02
CA GLN A 63 7.48 -11.74 0.93
C GLN A 63 6.86 -12.10 -0.43
N VAL A 64 6.67 -13.41 -0.70
CA VAL A 64 6.00 -13.89 -1.91
C VAL A 64 4.55 -13.42 -1.97
N LEU A 65 3.81 -13.55 -0.87
CA LEU A 65 2.43 -13.06 -0.78
C LEU A 65 2.37 -11.55 -1.02
N ALA A 66 3.25 -10.77 -0.38
CA ALA A 66 3.29 -9.34 -0.55
C ALA A 66 3.64 -8.94 -1.98
N ALA A 67 4.61 -9.59 -2.62
CA ALA A 67 4.98 -9.32 -4.01
C ALA A 67 3.81 -9.53 -4.97
N VAL A 68 3.09 -10.66 -4.83
CA VAL A 68 1.91 -10.96 -5.66
C VAL A 68 0.78 -9.99 -5.38
N GLY A 69 0.46 -9.77 -4.11
CA GLY A 69 -0.69 -8.96 -3.73
C GLY A 69 -0.49 -7.46 -3.89
N GLN A 70 0.75 -6.95 -3.82
CA GLN A 70 1.05 -5.54 -4.07
C GLN A 70 0.68 -5.12 -5.49
N ASN A 71 0.94 -5.98 -6.48
CA ASN A 71 0.50 -5.74 -7.85
C ASN A 71 -1.03 -5.60 -7.94
N ARG A 72 -1.75 -6.53 -7.30
CA ARG A 72 -3.22 -6.54 -7.27
C ARG A 72 -3.79 -5.32 -6.55
N LEU A 73 -3.21 -4.93 -5.41
CA LEU A 73 -3.60 -3.76 -4.64
C LEU A 73 -3.46 -2.48 -5.49
N MET A 74 -2.33 -2.32 -6.16
CA MET A 74 -2.11 -1.16 -7.04
C MET A 74 -3.03 -1.13 -8.24
N HIS A 75 -3.32 -2.29 -8.83
CA HIS A 75 -4.27 -2.38 -9.94
C HIS A 75 -5.67 -1.90 -9.52
N ILE A 76 -6.17 -2.35 -8.37
CA ILE A 76 -7.47 -1.93 -7.85
C ILE A 76 -7.49 -0.42 -7.59
N TYR A 77 -6.45 0.14 -6.95
CA TYR A 77 -6.37 1.58 -6.76
C TYR A 77 -6.35 2.34 -8.09
N GLN A 78 -5.57 1.87 -9.07
CA GLN A 78 -5.51 2.49 -10.38
C GLN A 78 -6.89 2.51 -11.05
N GLU A 79 -7.63 1.39 -11.02
CA GLU A 79 -8.99 1.33 -11.56
C GLU A 79 -9.93 2.31 -10.84
N LEU A 80 -9.97 2.28 -9.51
CA LEU A 80 -10.84 3.14 -8.72
C LEU A 80 -10.54 4.63 -8.92
N PHE A 81 -9.28 5.05 -8.88
CA PHE A 81 -8.92 6.46 -9.10
C PHE A 81 -9.12 6.91 -10.56
N SER A 82 -8.89 6.01 -11.53
CA SER A 82 -9.09 6.33 -12.94
C SER A 82 -10.56 6.62 -13.27
N ALA A 83 -11.50 5.98 -12.58
CA ALA A 83 -12.93 6.27 -12.69
C ALA A 83 -13.28 7.71 -12.25
N HIS A 84 -12.43 8.35 -11.46
CA HIS A 84 -12.54 9.75 -11.04
C HIS A 84 -11.60 10.69 -11.83
N GLY A 85 -10.87 10.19 -12.83
CA GLY A 85 -9.95 10.98 -13.64
C GLY A 85 -8.61 11.32 -12.97
N TYR A 86 -8.27 10.66 -11.86
CA TYR A 86 -7.00 10.86 -11.17
C TYR A 86 -5.98 9.76 -11.51
N GLN A 87 -4.73 10.17 -11.67
CA GLN A 87 -3.60 9.25 -11.78
C GLN A 87 -3.06 8.92 -10.38
N VAL A 88 -2.54 7.70 -10.23
CA VAL A 88 -1.86 7.24 -9.00
C VAL A 88 -0.42 6.88 -9.29
N ALA A 89 0.42 6.95 -8.27
CA ALA A 89 1.80 6.47 -8.34
C ALA A 89 2.09 5.56 -7.14
N GLN A 90 2.71 4.42 -7.41
CA GLN A 90 3.17 3.52 -6.36
C GLN A 90 4.45 4.06 -5.74
N VAL A 91 4.51 4.07 -4.41
CA VAL A 91 5.72 4.36 -3.64
C VAL A 91 5.90 3.25 -2.62
N LEU A 92 7.00 2.50 -2.72
CA LEU A 92 7.36 1.44 -1.78
C LEU A 92 8.58 1.88 -0.98
N LEU A 93 8.49 1.81 0.34
CA LEU A 93 9.53 2.30 1.25
C LEU A 93 9.88 1.24 2.30
N THR A 94 11.11 1.26 2.77
CA THR A 94 11.56 0.59 3.99
C THR A 94 11.94 1.64 5.03
N ILE A 95 12.07 1.24 6.29
CA ILE A 95 12.55 2.15 7.35
C ILE A 95 13.98 2.65 7.08
N ASN A 96 14.80 1.86 6.38
CA ASN A 96 16.15 2.26 5.97
C ASN A 96 16.11 3.43 4.98
N ASP A 97 15.12 3.48 4.09
CA ASP A 97 14.94 4.58 3.13
C ASP A 97 14.60 5.90 3.84
N LEU A 98 14.04 5.83 5.05
CA LEU A 98 13.68 6.98 5.88
C LEU A 98 14.75 7.34 6.92
N SER A 99 15.63 6.39 7.25
CA SER A 99 16.67 6.55 8.27
C SER A 99 17.92 7.27 7.74
N ASP A 100 18.25 7.09 6.46
CA ASP A 100 19.32 7.83 5.80
C ASP A 100 18.84 9.19 5.27
N ARG A 101 19.59 10.26 5.57
CA ARG A 101 19.22 11.63 5.17
C ARG A 101 19.08 11.78 3.66
N GLN A 102 19.99 11.18 2.88
CA GLN A 102 19.96 11.36 1.43
C GLN A 102 18.75 10.64 0.83
N SER A 103 18.49 9.42 1.27
CA SER A 103 17.35 8.60 0.85
C SER A 103 16.02 9.26 1.23
N TYR A 104 15.90 9.77 2.45
CA TYR A 104 14.75 10.54 2.90
C TYR A 104 14.49 11.78 2.01
N LEU A 105 15.54 12.54 1.67
CA LEU A 105 15.41 13.71 0.80
C LEU A 105 14.94 13.31 -0.61
N ASN A 106 15.42 12.18 -1.13
CA ASN A 106 14.99 11.67 -2.42
C ASN A 106 13.49 11.30 -2.39
N VAL A 107 13.05 10.54 -1.39
CA VAL A 107 11.65 10.17 -1.19
C VAL A 107 10.76 11.40 -1.09
N ARG A 108 11.14 12.36 -0.24
CA ARG A 108 10.40 13.62 -0.07
C ARG A 108 10.27 14.39 -1.39
N ASN A 109 11.37 14.56 -2.12
CA ASN A 109 11.35 15.29 -3.38
C ASN A 109 10.49 14.58 -4.43
N THR A 110 10.52 13.25 -4.49
CA THR A 110 9.64 12.45 -5.37
C THR A 110 8.18 12.64 -5.00
N LEU A 111 7.82 12.56 -3.72
CA LEU A 111 6.44 12.77 -3.26
C LEU A 111 5.95 14.18 -3.57
N GLN A 112 6.77 15.19 -3.35
CA GLN A 112 6.45 16.58 -3.70
C GLN A 112 6.20 16.73 -5.21
N GLY A 113 7.08 16.20 -6.05
CA GLY A 113 6.90 16.25 -7.51
C GLY A 113 5.63 15.54 -7.98
N LEU A 114 5.26 14.41 -7.36
CA LEU A 114 4.00 13.72 -7.67
C LEU A 114 2.77 14.58 -7.32
N LEU A 115 2.78 15.21 -6.14
CA LEU A 115 1.69 16.08 -5.69
C LEU A 115 1.55 17.33 -6.57
N GLU A 116 2.67 17.95 -6.96
CA GLU A 116 2.71 19.09 -7.89
C GLU A 116 2.12 18.74 -9.27
N LEU A 117 2.35 17.52 -9.75
CA LEU A 117 1.75 16.98 -10.98
C LEU A 117 0.28 16.57 -10.80
N GLY A 118 -0.26 16.67 -9.59
CA GLY A 118 -1.62 16.28 -9.25
C GLY A 118 -1.87 14.77 -9.19
N VAL A 119 -0.80 13.97 -9.23
CA VAL A 119 -0.83 12.50 -9.08
C VAL A 119 -1.00 12.17 -7.60
N VAL A 120 -1.83 11.18 -7.26
CA VAL A 120 -2.05 10.73 -5.88
C VAL A 120 -1.04 9.62 -5.54
N PRO A 121 -0.06 9.85 -4.64
CA PRO A 121 0.87 8.82 -4.22
C PRO A 121 0.15 7.79 -3.34
N ILE A 122 0.38 6.50 -3.62
CA ILE A 122 -0.07 5.37 -2.80
C ILE A 122 1.18 4.73 -2.20
N LEU A 123 1.38 4.95 -0.90
CA LEU A 123 2.52 4.50 -0.13
C LEU A 123 2.20 3.18 0.57
N ASN A 124 3.13 2.23 0.49
CA ASN A 124 3.11 1.00 1.28
C ASN A 124 4.55 0.59 1.63
N GLU A 125 4.72 -0.26 2.64
CA GLU A 125 6.00 -0.87 2.96
C GLU A 125 6.47 -1.79 1.82
N ASN A 126 7.78 -1.81 1.58
CA ASN A 126 8.39 -2.74 0.64
C ASN A 126 8.67 -4.10 1.31
N ASP A 127 7.59 -4.82 1.62
CA ASP A 127 7.63 -6.12 2.31
C ASP A 127 8.60 -7.12 1.66
N VAL A 128 8.84 -7.04 0.35
CA VAL A 128 9.71 -7.96 -0.39
C VAL A 128 11.18 -7.86 0.04
N VAL A 129 11.60 -6.69 0.51
CA VAL A 129 12.98 -6.42 0.93
C VAL A 129 13.09 -5.94 2.38
N ALA A 130 11.96 -5.63 3.03
CA ALA A 130 11.89 -5.43 4.47
C ALA A 130 12.15 -6.78 5.16
N VAL A 131 13.40 -7.01 5.56
CA VAL A 131 13.80 -8.21 6.30
C VAL A 131 13.54 -7.93 7.77
N ASP A 132 12.36 -8.32 8.29
CA ASP A 132 11.91 -8.19 9.70
C ASP A 132 12.96 -7.51 10.60
N GLU A 133 13.00 -6.19 10.62
CA GLU A 133 14.00 -5.46 11.39
C GLU A 133 13.59 -5.49 12.87
N ILE A 134 14.02 -6.58 13.53
CA ILE A 134 14.35 -6.66 14.95
C ILE A 134 13.16 -6.43 15.90
N GLY A 135 12.42 -7.51 16.20
CA GLY A 135 11.87 -7.77 17.53
C GLY A 135 10.64 -6.97 18.00
N GLU A 136 10.21 -5.94 17.28
CA GLU A 136 8.92 -5.28 17.50
C GLU A 136 8.01 -5.53 16.30
N VAL A 137 6.77 -5.95 16.55
CA VAL A 137 5.76 -6.21 15.53
C VAL A 137 5.43 -4.87 14.86
N PHE A 138 6.15 -4.55 13.78
CA PHE A 138 5.82 -3.47 12.85
C PHE A 138 5.05 -4.08 11.69
N GLY A 139 3.75 -4.21 11.90
CA GLY A 139 2.78 -4.61 10.87
C GLY A 139 1.68 -3.55 10.70
N ASP A 140 1.92 -2.33 11.20
CA ASP A 140 0.96 -1.23 11.16
C ASP A 140 1.62 -0.01 10.51
N ASN A 141 0.97 0.54 9.49
CA ASN A 141 1.43 1.69 8.73
C ASN A 141 1.33 3.03 9.50
N ASP A 142 1.17 2.93 10.82
CA ASP A 142 0.92 4.04 11.72
C ASP A 142 2.22 4.70 12.22
N ARG A 143 3.41 4.12 11.94
CA ARG A 143 4.73 4.67 12.34
C ARG A 143 5.40 5.50 11.26
#